data_AF-A0A9D9YQ69-F1
#
_entry.id   AF-A0A9D9YQ69-F1
#
_cell.length_a   1.000
_cell.length_b   1.000
_cell.length_c   1.000
_cell.angle_alpha   90.00
_cell.angle_beta   90.00
_cell.angle_gamma   90.00
#
_symmetry.space_group_name_H-M   'P 1'
#
loop_
_entity.id
_entity.type
_entity.pdbx_description
1 polymer ?
#
loop_
_entity_poly.entity_id
_entity_poly.type
_entity_poly.pdbx_seq_one_letter_code
_entity_poly.pdbx_strand_id
1 'polypeptide(L)'
;MRVRSVMLLVFAALAAAFIALNWGELARPVALNFGVMQTQGPLGLVMLGLLLAACVVFAAYAVAAQATALLEMRQHNKEMKAQKDLADAVETSRFTELRGMIERIEADSQGRSLQTQQLLQQQLGQIKLDLSLAIEHSGNTLAAYMGELEERLERGAGNSVAR
;
A
#
# COMPACT_ATOMS: atom_id res chain seq x y z
N MET A 1 -35.58 -1.34 12.00
CA MET A 1 -35.88 -2.79 12.05
C MET A 1 -36.17 -3.28 10.63
N ARG A 2 -35.54 -4.37 10.18
CA ARG A 2 -35.70 -4.88 8.81
C ARG A 2 -37.16 -5.28 8.58
N VAL A 3 -37.76 -4.90 7.45
CA VAL A 3 -39.18 -5.18 7.07
C VAL A 3 -39.60 -6.63 7.37
N ARG A 4 -38.67 -7.58 7.19
CA ARG A 4 -38.84 -9.00 7.50
C ARG A 4 -39.27 -9.27 8.96
N SER A 5 -38.69 -8.56 9.94
CA SER A 5 -39.04 -8.73 11.36
C SER A 5 -40.43 -8.18 11.68
N VAL A 6 -40.82 -7.06 11.07
CA VAL A 6 -42.15 -6.47 11.25
C VAL A 6 -43.22 -7.40 10.66
N MET A 7 -42.99 -7.95 9.46
CA MET A 7 -43.90 -8.89 8.82
C MET A 7 -44.09 -10.18 9.65
N LEU A 8 -43.01 -10.71 10.24
CA LEU A 8 -43.08 -11.88 11.11
C LEU A 8 -43.87 -11.59 12.39
N LEU A 9 -43.68 -10.42 12.99
CA LEU A 9 -44.42 -9.99 14.19
C LEU A 9 -45.93 -9.86 13.89
N VAL A 10 -46.30 -9.26 12.77
CA VAL A 10 -47.70 -9.17 12.33
C VAL A 10 -48.30 -10.56 12.11
N PHE A 11 -47.58 -11.47 11.45
CA PHE A 11 -48.04 -12.85 11.27
C PHE A 11 -48.23 -13.57 12.61
N ALA A 12 -47.30 -13.43 13.54
CA ALA A 12 -47.40 -14.02 14.89
C ALA A 12 -48.61 -13.48 15.66
N ALA A 13 -48.89 -12.17 15.56
CA ALA A 13 -50.07 -11.57 16.17
C ALA A 13 -51.37 -12.10 15.58
N LEU A 14 -51.45 -12.23 14.24
CA LEU A 14 -52.61 -12.82 13.57
C LEU A 14 -52.82 -14.29 13.94
N ALA A 15 -51.75 -15.08 14.01
CA ALA A 15 -51.81 -16.47 14.44
C ALA A 15 -52.29 -16.59 15.89
N ALA A 16 -51.76 -15.77 16.80
CA ALA A 16 -52.19 -15.74 18.19
C ALA A 16 -53.67 -15.34 18.32
N ALA A 17 -54.13 -14.33 17.57
CA ALA A 17 -55.53 -13.94 17.53
C ALA A 17 -56.44 -15.05 17.01
N PHE A 18 -56.02 -15.76 15.96
CA PHE A 18 -56.75 -16.91 15.42
C PHE A 18 -56.85 -18.05 16.44
N ILE A 19 -55.76 -18.37 17.15
CA ILE A 19 -55.76 -19.38 18.23
C ILE A 19 -56.71 -18.98 19.35
N ALA A 20 -56.67 -17.71 19.79
CA ALA A 20 -57.53 -17.21 20.85
C ALA A 20 -59.02 -17.25 20.48
N LEU A 21 -59.36 -16.86 19.24
CA LEU A 21 -60.73 -16.93 18.73
C LEU A 21 -61.24 -18.37 18.60
N ASN A 22 -60.37 -19.33 18.27
CA ASN A 22 -60.71 -20.73 18.08
C ASN A 22 -60.39 -21.61 19.31
N TRP A 23 -60.19 -21.00 20.49
CA TRP A 23 -59.77 -21.71 21.70
C TRP A 23 -60.73 -22.85 22.09
N GLY A 24 -62.05 -22.61 21.97
CA GLY A 24 -63.08 -23.61 22.31
C GLY A 24 -62.99 -24.88 21.48
N GLU A 25 -62.73 -24.78 20.18
CA GLU A 25 -62.57 -25.94 19.29
C GLU A 25 -61.23 -26.65 19.53
N LEU A 26 -60.16 -25.89 19.81
CA LEU A 26 -58.84 -26.46 20.13
C LEU A 26 -58.83 -27.24 21.45
N ALA A 27 -59.59 -26.78 22.43
CA ALA A 27 -59.74 -27.41 23.75
C ALA A 27 -60.79 -28.53 23.77
N ARG A 28 -61.47 -28.80 22.65
CA ARG A 28 -62.51 -29.82 22.57
C ARG A 28 -61.91 -31.23 22.75
N PRO A 29 -62.43 -32.06 23.67
CA PRO A 29 -61.95 -33.42 23.85
C PRO A 29 -62.27 -34.28 22.63
N VAL A 30 -61.24 -34.95 22.08
CA VAL A 30 -61.34 -35.91 20.98
C VAL A 30 -60.59 -37.18 21.40
N ALA A 31 -60.99 -38.33 20.87
CA ALA A 31 -60.24 -39.57 21.05
C ALA A 31 -58.88 -39.46 20.32
N LEU A 32 -57.79 -39.42 21.08
CA LEU A 32 -56.43 -39.50 20.57
C LEU A 32 -55.98 -40.95 20.53
N ASN A 33 -55.37 -41.35 19.42
CA ASN A 33 -54.71 -42.63 19.28
C ASN A 33 -53.19 -42.41 19.22
N PHE A 34 -52.46 -42.92 20.21
CA PHE A 34 -51.00 -42.87 20.28
C PHE A 34 -50.35 -44.12 19.65
N GLY A 35 -51.09 -44.88 18.84
CA GLY A 35 -50.67 -46.13 18.23
C GLY A 35 -50.80 -47.33 19.16
N VAL A 36 -50.40 -47.19 20.43
CA VAL A 36 -50.44 -48.27 21.44
C VAL A 36 -51.57 -48.07 22.46
N MET A 37 -52.01 -46.82 22.67
CA MET A 37 -53.00 -46.46 23.68
C MET A 37 -53.94 -45.39 23.12
N GLN A 38 -55.23 -45.52 23.42
CA GLN A 38 -56.23 -44.49 23.10
C GLN A 38 -56.59 -43.73 24.37
N THR A 39 -56.50 -42.40 24.33
CA THR A 39 -56.88 -41.53 25.44
C THR A 39 -57.75 -40.39 24.92
N GLN A 40 -58.60 -39.83 25.78
CA GLN A 40 -59.43 -38.68 25.40
C GLN A 40 -58.76 -37.39 25.84
N GLY A 41 -58.64 -36.43 24.94
CA GLY A 41 -57.97 -35.17 25.23
C GLY A 41 -58.11 -34.14 24.10
N PRO A 42 -57.70 -32.90 24.37
CA PRO A 42 -57.77 -31.82 23.39
C PRO A 42 -56.65 -31.95 22.34
N LEU A 43 -56.96 -32.60 21.21
CA LEU A 43 -56.00 -32.80 20.11
C LEU A 43 -55.40 -31.48 19.60
N GLY A 44 -56.21 -30.41 19.56
CA GLY A 44 -55.78 -29.08 19.10
C GLY A 44 -54.66 -28.51 19.97
N LEU A 45 -54.77 -28.64 21.30
CA LEU A 45 -53.73 -28.19 22.23
C LEU A 45 -52.45 -29.04 22.11
N VAL A 46 -52.58 -30.35 21.91
CA VAL A 46 -51.42 -31.25 21.72
C VAL A 46 -50.65 -30.87 20.45
N MET A 47 -51.35 -30.67 19.33
CA MET A 47 -50.74 -30.26 18.06
C MET A 47 -50.09 -28.87 18.15
N LEU A 48 -50.74 -27.93 18.83
CA LEU A 48 -50.21 -26.58 19.03
C LEU A 48 -48.95 -26.59 19.90
N GLY A 49 -48.93 -27.40 20.97
CA GLY A 49 -47.76 -27.60 21.81
C GLY A 49 -46.57 -28.20 21.04
N LEU A 50 -46.83 -29.23 20.21
CA LEU A 50 -45.80 -29.86 19.39
C LEU A 50 -45.24 -28.87 18.35
N LEU A 51 -46.11 -28.09 17.70
CA LEU A 51 -45.71 -27.06 16.75
C LEU A 51 -44.86 -25.97 17.42
N LEU A 52 -45.23 -25.52 18.63
CA LEU A 52 -44.47 -24.54 19.38
C LEU A 52 -43.09 -25.09 19.78
N ALA A 53 -43.03 -26.34 20.25
CA ALA A 53 -41.77 -27.01 20.56
C ALA A 53 -40.86 -27.13 19.33
N ALA A 54 -41.40 -27.52 18.17
CA ALA A 54 -40.66 -27.57 16.92
C ALA A 54 -40.14 -26.18 16.50
N CYS A 55 -40.96 -25.13 16.66
CA CYS A 55 -40.57 -23.75 16.40
C CYS A 55 -39.39 -23.31 17.27
N VAL A 56 -39.40 -23.66 18.57
CA VAL A 56 -38.30 -23.36 19.50
C VAL A 56 -37.02 -24.10 19.11
N VAL A 57 -37.10 -25.40 18.78
CA VAL A 57 -35.94 -26.18 18.33
C VAL A 57 -35.37 -25.59 17.04
N PHE A 58 -36.23 -25.23 16.08
CA PHE A 58 -35.82 -24.62 14.82
C PHE A 58 -35.18 -23.24 15.04
N ALA A 59 -35.75 -22.41 15.92
CA ALA A 59 -35.18 -21.12 16.27
C ALA A 59 -33.80 -21.27 16.95
N ALA A 60 -33.67 -22.21 17.89
CA ALA A 60 -32.40 -22.51 18.56
C ALA A 60 -31.34 -22.97 17.54
N TYR A 61 -31.72 -23.87 16.62
CA TYR A 61 -30.85 -24.31 15.52
C TYR A 61 -30.47 -23.15 14.59
N ALA A 62 -31.41 -22.29 14.22
CA ALA A 62 -31.15 -21.14 13.36
C ALA A 62 -30.23 -20.10 14.03
N VAL A 63 -30.34 -19.91 15.35
CA VAL A 63 -29.41 -19.05 16.12
C VAL A 63 -28.03 -19.70 16.20
N ALA A 64 -27.95 -21.01 16.46
CA ALA A 64 -26.69 -21.74 16.46
C ALA A 64 -25.99 -21.66 15.08
N ALA A 65 -26.74 -21.83 13.99
CA ALA A 65 -26.23 -21.70 12.62
C ALA A 65 -25.77 -20.27 12.27
N GLN A 66 -26.46 -19.26 12.79
CA GLN A 66 -26.01 -17.87 12.64
C GLN A 66 -24.76 -17.58 13.48
N ALA A 67 -24.62 -18.22 14.65
CA ALA A 67 -23.44 -18.07 15.50
C ALA A 67 -22.19 -18.69 14.85
N THR A 68 -22.31 -19.85 14.20
CA THR A 68 -21.20 -20.46 13.46
C THR A 68 -20.81 -19.60 12.25
N ALA A 69 -21.79 -19.08 11.50
CA ALA A 69 -21.52 -18.17 10.37
C ALA A 69 -20.81 -16.87 10.82
N LEU A 70 -21.13 -16.33 12.00
CA LEU A 70 -20.45 -15.16 12.55
C LEU A 70 -19.02 -15.47 13.04
N LEU A 71 -18.79 -16.68 13.54
CA LEU A 71 -17.47 -17.14 13.95
C LEU A 71 -16.55 -17.38 12.73
N GLU A 72 -17.08 -17.95 11.65
CA GLU A 72 -16.37 -18.12 10.37
C GLU A 72 -16.01 -16.77 9.74
N MET A 73 -16.91 -15.78 9.79
CA MET A 73 -16.63 -14.41 9.33
C MET A 73 -15.50 -13.71 10.10
N ARG A 74 -15.33 -14.05 11.38
CA ARG A 74 -14.19 -13.56 12.19
C ARG A 74 -12.88 -14.24 11.83
N GLN A 75 -12.92 -15.53 11.48
CA GLN A 75 -11.73 -16.24 11.01
C GLN A 75 -11.28 -15.71 9.63
N HIS A 76 -12.20 -15.51 8.69
CA HIS A 76 -11.88 -14.95 7.37
C HIS A 76 -11.32 -13.52 7.44
N ASN A 77 -11.80 -12.66 8.34
CA ASN A 77 -11.19 -11.34 8.55
C ASN A 77 -9.79 -11.44 9.15
N LYS A 78 -9.53 -12.44 9.99
CA LYS A 78 -8.21 -12.64 10.61
C LYS A 78 -7.19 -13.14 9.58
N GLU A 79 -7.59 -14.03 8.67
CA GLU A 79 -6.76 -14.51 7.57
C GLU A 79 -6.49 -13.40 6.53
N MET A 80 -7.51 -12.62 6.16
CA MET A 80 -7.33 -11.46 5.27
C MET A 80 -6.43 -10.39 5.88
N LYS A 81 -6.54 -10.14 7.20
CA LYS A 81 -5.68 -9.18 7.89
C LYS A 81 -4.24 -9.67 7.97
N ALA A 82 -4.02 -10.96 8.25
CA ALA A 82 -2.68 -11.55 8.24
C ALA A 82 -2.04 -11.50 6.84
N GLN A 83 -2.80 -11.73 5.76
CA GLN A 83 -2.30 -11.59 4.40
C GLN A 83 -2.00 -10.13 4.03
N LYS A 84 -2.81 -9.18 4.52
CA LYS A 84 -2.57 -7.76 4.32
C LYS A 84 -1.35 -7.25 5.08
N ASP A 85 -1.16 -7.69 6.33
CA ASP A 85 0.03 -7.34 7.11
C ASP A 85 1.31 -7.91 6.48
N LEU A 86 1.25 -9.11 5.89
CA LEU A 86 2.36 -9.69 5.11
C LEU A 86 2.63 -8.94 3.80
N ALA A 87 1.58 -8.49 3.10
CA ALA A 87 1.72 -7.68 1.89
C ALA A 87 2.34 -6.30 2.20
N ASP A 88 1.85 -5.62 3.23
CA ASP A 88 2.35 -4.30 3.66
C ASP A 88 3.81 -4.38 4.15
N ALA A 89 4.20 -5.48 4.80
CA ALA A 89 5.59 -5.72 5.20
C ALA A 89 6.52 -5.89 3.98
N VAL A 90 6.08 -6.61 2.95
CA VAL A 90 6.85 -6.77 1.70
C VAL A 90 6.93 -5.45 0.94
N GLU A 91 5.86 -4.66 0.91
CA GLU A 91 5.87 -3.34 0.29
C GLU A 91 6.80 -2.36 1.02
N THR A 92 6.85 -2.38 2.34
CA THR A 92 7.78 -1.56 3.13
C THR A 92 9.25 -1.89 2.82
N SER A 93 9.56 -3.18 2.64
CA SER A 93 10.89 -3.62 2.23
C SER A 93 11.25 -3.09 0.83
N ARG A 94 10.32 -3.19 -0.14
CA ARG A 94 10.51 -2.63 -1.50
C ARG A 94 10.70 -1.13 -1.49
N PHE A 95 9.92 -0.39 -0.70
CA PHE A 95 10.09 1.05 -0.55
C PHE A 95 11.44 1.42 0.04
N THR A 96 11.91 0.66 1.03
CA THR A 96 13.22 0.86 1.66
C THR A 96 14.36 0.56 0.69
N GLU A 97 14.24 -0.52 -0.10
CA GLU A 97 15.21 -0.88 -1.12
C GLU A 97 15.29 0.17 -2.25
N LEU A 98 14.14 0.64 -2.74
CA LEU A 98 14.07 1.69 -3.76
C LEU A 98 14.67 3.01 -3.27
N ARG A 99 14.39 3.41 -2.02
CA ARG A 99 15.04 4.57 -1.40
C ARG A 99 16.56 4.40 -1.34
N GLY A 100 17.02 3.23 -0.90
CA GLY A 100 18.45 2.92 -0.86
C GLY A 100 19.11 2.96 -2.23
N MET A 101 18.43 2.52 -3.30
CA MET A 101 18.94 2.65 -4.66
C MET A 101 19.04 4.11 -5.10
N ILE A 102 18.02 4.93 -4.83
CA ILE A 102 18.03 6.36 -5.19
C ILE A 102 19.18 7.08 -4.48
N GLU A 103 19.36 6.87 -3.17
CA GLU A 103 20.46 7.46 -2.40
C GLU A 103 21.83 7.06 -2.96
N ARG A 104 22.00 5.80 -3.39
CA ARG A 104 23.25 5.33 -4.03
C ARG A 104 23.49 5.98 -5.38
N ILE A 105 22.46 6.13 -6.21
CA ILE A 105 22.56 6.79 -7.52
C ILE A 105 22.93 8.27 -7.33
N GLU A 106 22.30 8.94 -6.36
CA GLU A 106 22.60 10.34 -6.06
C GLU A 106 24.04 10.50 -5.57
N ALA A 107 24.49 9.64 -4.64
CA ALA A 107 25.87 9.65 -4.17
C ALA A 107 26.90 9.39 -5.28
N ASP A 108 26.63 8.44 -6.20
CA ASP A 108 27.50 8.19 -7.35
C ASP A 108 27.53 9.39 -8.31
N SER A 109 26.37 10.01 -8.57
CA SER A 109 26.28 11.21 -9.41
C SER A 109 27.06 12.39 -8.84
N GLN A 110 26.97 12.62 -7.52
CA GLN A 110 27.74 13.64 -6.81
C GLN A 110 29.23 13.32 -6.88
N GLY A 111 29.62 12.06 -6.64
CA GLY A 111 31.01 11.60 -6.77
C GLY A 111 31.59 11.85 -8.16
N ARG A 112 30.85 11.52 -9.21
CA ARG A 112 31.23 11.79 -10.61
C ARG A 112 31.34 13.28 -10.90
N SER A 113 30.43 14.09 -10.36
CA SER A 113 30.47 15.56 -10.55
C SER A 113 31.71 16.17 -9.92
N LEU A 114 32.08 15.74 -8.70
CA LEU A 114 33.28 16.18 -8.00
C LEU A 114 34.55 15.74 -8.74
N GLN A 115 34.61 14.49 -9.20
CA GLN A 115 35.73 14.01 -10.02
C GLN A 115 35.87 14.80 -11.32
N THR A 116 34.75 15.07 -12.00
CA THR A 116 34.75 15.87 -13.24
C THR A 116 35.25 17.29 -12.97
N GLN A 117 34.79 17.94 -11.90
CA GLN A 117 35.28 19.27 -11.51
C GLN A 117 36.77 19.26 -11.16
N GLN A 118 37.25 18.25 -10.43
CA GLN A 118 38.67 18.11 -10.11
C GLN A 118 39.52 17.93 -11.37
N LEU A 119 39.08 17.07 -12.29
CA LEU A 119 39.78 16.83 -13.55
C LEU A 119 39.81 18.08 -14.43
N LEU A 120 38.69 18.82 -14.51
CA LEU A 120 38.63 20.12 -15.19
C LEU A 120 39.55 21.16 -14.54
N GLN A 121 39.60 21.24 -13.20
CA GLN A 121 40.51 22.15 -12.51
C GLN A 121 41.98 21.80 -12.77
N GLN A 122 42.32 20.51 -12.81
CA GLN A 122 43.67 20.04 -13.14
C GLN A 122 44.05 20.41 -14.58
N GLN A 123 43.16 20.16 -15.55
CA GLN A 123 43.40 20.53 -16.95
C GLN A 123 43.53 22.05 -17.12
N LEU A 124 42.65 22.84 -16.49
CA LEU A 124 42.75 24.30 -16.51
C LEU A 124 44.07 24.79 -15.88
N GLY A 125 44.52 24.14 -14.80
CA GLY A 125 45.80 24.42 -14.17
C GLY A 125 46.98 24.17 -15.10
N GLN A 126 46.99 23.06 -15.83
CA GLN A 126 48.02 22.73 -16.81
C GLN A 126 48.02 23.71 -17.98
N ILE A 127 46.85 24.00 -18.56
CA ILE A 127 46.72 24.97 -19.66
C ILE A 127 47.24 26.35 -19.24
N LYS A 128 46.94 26.77 -18.01
CA LYS A 128 47.44 28.04 -17.47
C LYS A 128 48.97 28.06 -17.36
N LEU A 129 49.59 26.96 -16.93
CA LEU A 129 51.04 26.84 -16.84
C LEU A 129 51.70 26.90 -18.22
N ASP A 130 51.19 26.12 -19.17
CA ASP A 130 51.71 26.06 -20.56
C ASP A 130 51.60 27.43 -21.24
N LEU A 131 50.48 28.14 -21.05
CA LEU A 131 50.31 29.50 -21.56
C LEU A 131 51.34 30.47 -20.95
N SER A 132 51.59 30.37 -19.65
CA SER A 132 52.60 31.20 -18.97
C SER A 132 53.99 30.95 -19.55
N LEU A 133 54.36 29.69 -19.77
CA LEU A 133 55.64 29.30 -20.36
C LEU A 133 55.75 29.76 -21.82
N ALA A 134 54.69 29.64 -22.61
CA ALA A 134 54.66 30.12 -23.99
C ALA A 134 54.82 31.66 -24.07
N ILE A 135 54.18 32.40 -23.15
CA ILE A 135 54.32 33.85 -23.04
C ILE A 135 55.76 34.21 -22.66
N GLU A 136 56.35 33.54 -21.67
CA GLU A 136 57.74 33.78 -21.25
C GLU A 136 58.72 33.49 -22.39
N HIS A 137 58.52 32.38 -23.10
CA HIS A 137 59.36 32.03 -24.24
C HIS A 137 59.23 33.06 -25.37
N SER A 138 58.01 33.48 -25.71
CA SER A 138 57.77 34.53 -26.71
C SER A 138 58.40 35.85 -26.28
N GLY A 139 58.32 36.22 -25.00
CA GLY A 139 58.96 37.43 -24.46
C GLY A 139 60.48 37.36 -24.61
N ASN A 140 61.09 36.22 -24.29
CA ASN A 140 62.52 36.00 -24.43
C ASN A 140 62.96 36.03 -25.91
N THR A 141 62.18 35.42 -26.82
CA THR A 141 62.45 35.46 -28.25
C THR A 141 62.31 36.87 -28.83
N LEU A 142 61.31 37.65 -28.40
CA LEU A 142 61.16 39.05 -28.78
C LEU A 142 62.33 39.90 -28.27
N ALA A 143 62.80 39.67 -27.04
CA ALA A 143 63.98 40.34 -26.50
C ALA A 143 65.24 40.00 -27.31
N ALA A 144 65.40 38.74 -27.73
CA ALA A 144 66.50 38.32 -28.60
C ALA A 144 66.43 39.00 -29.98
N TYR A 145 65.25 39.06 -30.61
CA TYR A 145 65.08 39.76 -31.88
C TYR A 145 65.28 41.28 -31.76
N MET A 146 64.84 41.89 -30.66
CA MET A 146 65.09 43.30 -30.38
C MET A 146 66.59 43.56 -30.17
N GLY A 147 67.29 42.71 -29.42
CA GLY A 147 68.74 42.80 -29.25
C GLY A 147 69.49 42.66 -30.57
N GLU A 148 69.09 41.73 -31.45
CA GLU A 148 69.69 41.61 -32.79
C GLU A 148 69.38 42.83 -33.67
N LEU A 149 68.19 43.42 -33.58
CA LEU A 149 67.83 44.64 -34.30
C LEU A 149 68.62 45.86 -33.80
N GLU A 150 68.76 46.04 -32.48
CA GLU A 150 69.62 47.06 -31.89
C GLU A 150 71.06 46.88 -32.35
N GLU A 151 71.58 45.66 -32.32
CA GLU A 151 72.94 45.38 -32.76
C GLU A 151 73.14 45.65 -34.28
N ARG A 152 72.14 45.34 -35.11
CA ARG A 152 72.16 45.71 -36.54
C ARG A 152 72.10 47.22 -36.76
N LEU A 153 71.29 47.95 -35.99
CA LEU A 153 71.21 49.42 -36.03
C LEU A 153 72.55 50.05 -35.63
N GLU A 154 73.16 49.57 -34.56
CA GLU A 154 74.44 50.06 -34.05
C GLU A 154 75.58 49.80 -35.05
N ARG A 155 75.60 48.60 -35.65
CA ARG A 155 76.57 48.22 -36.69
C ARG A 155 76.36 48.99 -38.00
N GLY A 156 75.11 49.33 -38.34
CA GLY A 156 74.76 50.18 -39.49
C GLY A 156 75.16 51.64 -39.28
N ALA A 157 74.94 52.19 -38.09
CA ALA A 157 75.34 53.55 -37.71
C ALA A 157 76.87 53.71 -37.67
N GLY A 158 77.59 52.70 -37.18
CA GLY A 158 79.06 52.67 -37.21
C GLY A 158 79.65 52.68 -38.62
N ASN A 159 78.95 52.12 -39.61
CA ASN A 159 79.41 52.08 -41.00
C ASN A 159 79.15 53.39 -41.78
N SER A 160 78.23 54.25 -41.32
CA SER A 160 77.97 55.56 -41.96
C SER A 160 78.94 56.67 -41.55
N VAL A 161 79.77 56.46 -40.52
CA VAL A 161 80.78 57.44 -40.06
C VAL A 161 82.13 57.25 -40.79
N ALA A 162 82.28 56.19 -41.60
CA ALA A 162 83.50 55.87 -42.34
C ALA A 162 83.45 56.21 -43.85
N ARG A 163 82.52 57.06 -44.29
CA ARG A 163 82.48 57.61 -45.66
C ARG A 163 82.59 59.13 -45.68
#